data_AF-A0A2G5MDU5-F1
#
_entry.id   AF-A0A2G5MDU5-F1
#
_cell.length_a   1.000
_cell.length_b   1.000
_cell.length_c   1.000
_cell.angle_alpha   90.00
_cell.angle_beta   90.00
_cell.angle_gamma   90.00
#
_symmetry.space_group_name_H-M   'P 1'
#
loop_
_entity.id
_entity.type
_entity.pdbx_description
1 polymer ?
#
loop_
_entity_poly.entity_id
_entity_poly.type
_entity_poly.pdbx_seq_one_letter_code
_entity_poly.pdbx_strand_id
1 'polypeptide(L)'
;TAKGAEFVNAGNALPKIDLTVTDAGGLSSTGEGQPTVTLVNDVPVIEVTPTTIEENSASVGTVAGTFTATDEETPRDGLTITFTGTSNVDGYYSISGNNVVLTQKGADFV
;
A
#
# COMPACT_ATOMS: atom_id res chain seq x y z
N THR A 1 8.36 1.53 -24.23
CA THR A 1 9.05 0.38 -23.60
C THR A 1 8.18 -0.14 -22.46
N ALA A 2 8.31 -1.41 -22.06
CA ALA A 2 7.49 -1.98 -20.96
C ALA A 2 7.62 -1.19 -19.64
N LYS A 3 8.85 -0.77 -19.30
CA LYS A 3 9.14 0.01 -18.08
C LYS A 3 8.35 1.32 -17.96
N GLY A 4 8.12 2.01 -19.07
CA GLY A 4 7.34 3.25 -19.05
C GLY A 4 5.90 2.98 -18.66
N ALA A 5 5.28 1.95 -19.24
CA ALA A 5 3.92 1.54 -18.93
C ALA A 5 3.77 1.03 -17.48
N GLU A 6 4.72 0.22 -17.01
CA GLU A 6 4.73 -0.25 -15.62
C GLU A 6 4.81 0.91 -14.63
N PHE A 7 5.58 1.95 -14.94
CA PHE A 7 5.75 3.09 -14.05
C PHE A 7 4.46 3.93 -13.91
N VAL A 8 3.77 4.21 -15.02
CA VAL A 8 2.48 4.92 -14.97
C VAL A 8 1.39 4.07 -14.33
N ASN A 9 1.37 2.75 -14.59
CA ASN A 9 0.43 1.83 -13.96
C ASN A 9 0.68 1.65 -12.45
N ALA A 10 1.81 2.13 -11.93
CA ALA A 10 2.11 2.17 -10.50
C ALA A 10 1.79 3.55 -9.87
N GLY A 11 0.90 4.34 -10.48
CA GLY A 11 0.46 5.64 -9.95
C GLY A 11 1.41 6.82 -10.23
N ASN A 12 2.44 6.67 -11.08
CA ASN A 12 3.48 7.70 -11.23
C ASN A 12 3.32 8.59 -12.47
N ALA A 13 3.74 9.86 -12.36
CA ALA A 13 3.88 10.75 -13.52
C ALA A 13 5.18 10.49 -14.28
N LEU A 14 5.14 10.52 -15.62
CA LEU A 14 6.35 10.32 -16.43
C LEU A 14 7.38 11.44 -16.23
N PRO A 15 8.69 11.12 -16.30
CA PRO A 15 9.74 12.13 -16.23
C PRO A 15 9.65 13.15 -17.36
N LYS A 16 10.27 14.31 -17.12
CA LYS A 16 10.46 15.36 -18.11
C LYS A 16 11.34 14.87 -19.26
N ILE A 17 11.03 15.34 -20.46
CA ILE A 17 11.82 15.16 -21.67
C ILE A 17 12.62 16.44 -21.88
N ASP A 18 13.93 16.35 -21.70
CA ASP A 18 14.88 17.44 -21.97
C ASP A 18 15.74 17.07 -23.18
N LEU A 19 15.73 17.90 -24.21
CA LEU A 19 16.49 17.69 -25.45
C LEU A 19 17.44 18.86 -25.68
N THR A 20 18.66 18.53 -26.12
CA THR A 20 19.61 19.50 -26.65
C THR A 20 19.92 19.12 -28.08
N VAL A 21 19.86 20.09 -28.99
CA VAL A 21 20.34 19.95 -30.35
C VAL A 21 21.59 20.80 -30.51
N THR A 22 22.61 20.25 -31.17
CA THR A 22 23.86 20.94 -31.48
C THR A 22 24.15 20.78 -32.97
N ASP A 23 24.47 21.88 -33.65
CA ASP A 23 24.85 21.84 -35.06
C ASP A 23 26.33 21.47 -35.27
N ALA A 24 26.73 21.27 -36.52
CA ALA A 24 28.13 20.93 -36.85
C ALA A 24 29.13 22.07 -36.57
N GLY A 25 28.65 23.31 -36.41
CA GLY A 25 29.43 24.47 -36.01
C GLY A 25 29.60 24.60 -34.49
N GLY A 26 28.95 23.74 -33.71
CA GLY A 26 29.01 23.70 -32.25
C GLY A 26 28.03 24.63 -31.53
N LEU A 27 27.04 25.21 -32.24
CA LEU A 27 25.98 26.00 -31.61
C LEU A 27 24.85 25.08 -31.14
N SER A 28 24.29 25.37 -29.97
CA SER A 28 23.26 24.54 -29.35
C SER A 28 21.97 25.29 -29.04
N SER A 29 20.87 24.55 -28.99
CA SER A 29 19.58 24.98 -28.45
C SER A 29 18.96 23.85 -27.62
N THR A 30 18.14 24.21 -26.65
CA THR A 30 17.47 23.29 -25.73
C THR A 30 15.95 23.39 -25.85
N GLY A 31 15.26 22.27 -25.63
CA GLY A 31 13.80 22.22 -25.56
C GLY A 31 13.35 21.24 -24.49
N GLU A 32 12.24 21.56 -23.84
CA GLU A 32 11.66 20.75 -22.77
C GLU A 32 10.18 20.45 -22.97
N GLY A 33 9.73 19.30 -22.48
CA GLY A 33 8.31 18.96 -22.37
C GLY A 33 8.09 17.85 -21.35
N GLN A 34 7.00 17.92 -20.58
CA GLN A 34 6.63 16.87 -19.64
C GLN A 34 5.25 16.28 -20.02
N PRO A 35 5.15 14.96 -20.23
CA PRO A 35 3.85 14.32 -20.41
C PRO A 35 3.01 14.45 -19.13
N THR A 36 1.73 14.82 -19.29
CA THR A 36 0.75 14.75 -18.21
C THR A 36 0.16 13.34 -18.17
N VAL A 37 0.07 12.78 -16.97
CA VAL A 37 -0.61 11.50 -16.70
C VAL A 37 -1.86 11.80 -15.89
N THR A 38 -3.01 11.31 -16.36
CA THR A 38 -4.23 11.27 -15.55
C THR A 38 -4.27 9.93 -14.84
N LEU A 39 -4.08 9.94 -13.52
CA LEU A 39 -4.23 8.74 -12.71
C LEU A 39 -5.70 8.36 -12.61
N VAL A 40 -5.96 7.06 -12.66
CA VAL A 40 -7.28 6.47 -12.46
C VAL A 40 -7.20 5.72 -11.14
N ASN A 41 -8.20 5.89 -10.28
CA ASN A 41 -8.21 5.21 -8.99
C ASN A 41 -8.37 3.70 -9.17
N ASP A 42 -7.38 2.94 -8.74
CA ASP A 42 -7.38 1.49 -8.77
C ASP A 42 -7.98 0.88 -7.48
N VAL A 43 -8.08 -0.46 -7.44
CA VAL A 43 -8.64 -1.18 -6.30
C VAL A 43 -7.50 -1.49 -5.32
N PRO A 44 -7.63 -1.17 -4.02
CA PRO A 44 -6.59 -1.50 -3.05
C PRO A 44 -6.44 -3.01 -2.88
N VAL A 45 -5.22 -3.44 -2.60
CA VAL A 45 -4.86 -4.85 -2.33
C VAL A 45 -4.56 -5.02 -0.84
N ILE A 46 -5.05 -6.10 -0.24
CA ILE A 46 -4.77 -6.47 1.14
C ILE A 46 -4.38 -7.95 1.22
N GLU A 47 -3.32 -8.25 1.97
CA GLU A 47 -2.87 -9.62 2.25
C GLU A 47 -2.76 -9.80 3.76
N VAL A 48 -3.29 -10.91 4.28
CA VAL A 48 -3.35 -11.23 5.71
C VAL A 48 -2.57 -12.51 5.99
N THR A 49 -1.64 -12.46 6.94
CA THR A 49 -0.87 -13.61 7.41
C THR A 49 -1.28 -13.93 8.85
N PRO A 50 -1.97 -15.06 9.10
CA PRO A 50 -2.36 -15.45 10.45
C PRO A 50 -1.16 -15.94 11.27
N THR A 51 -1.25 -15.85 12.59
CA THR A 51 -0.29 -16.39 13.55
C THR A 51 -0.93 -17.53 14.34
N THR A 52 -0.17 -18.61 14.56
CA THR A 52 -0.59 -19.69 15.47
C THR A 52 -0.43 -19.23 16.90
N ILE A 53 -1.46 -19.42 17.72
CA ILE A 53 -1.46 -19.08 19.15
C ILE A 53 -1.62 -20.38 19.94
N GLU A 54 -0.78 -20.57 20.96
CA GLU A 54 -0.92 -21.69 21.90
C GLU A 54 -2.01 -21.38 22.93
N GLU A 55 -2.93 -22.32 23.14
CA GLU A 55 -4.02 -22.21 24.11
C GLU A 55 -3.47 -21.94 25.53
N ASN A 56 -4.19 -21.13 26.31
CA ASN A 56 -3.81 -20.73 27.68
C ASN A 56 -2.50 -19.92 27.82
N SER A 57 -1.84 -19.56 26.72
CA SER A 57 -0.63 -18.70 26.72
C SER A 57 -0.89 -17.27 26.26
N ALA A 58 -2.05 -17.04 25.64
CA ALA A 58 -2.38 -15.79 25.01
C ALA A 58 -2.66 -14.68 26.04
N SER A 59 -2.38 -13.43 25.65
CA SER A 59 -2.62 -12.26 26.49
C SER A 59 -3.12 -11.10 25.63
N VAL A 60 -3.60 -10.03 26.28
CA VAL A 60 -3.99 -8.81 25.54
C VAL A 60 -2.81 -8.29 24.75
N GLY A 61 -3.03 -8.02 23.46
CA GLY A 61 -1.99 -7.58 22.56
C GLY A 61 -1.19 -8.72 21.89
N THR A 62 -1.44 -9.99 22.23
CA THR A 62 -0.91 -11.12 21.46
C THR A 62 -1.31 -10.96 19.98
N VAL A 63 -0.32 -11.01 19.08
CA VAL A 63 -0.55 -10.86 17.64
C VAL A 63 -1.20 -12.12 17.11
N ALA A 64 -2.44 -11.99 16.61
CA ALA A 64 -3.20 -13.06 15.96
C ALA A 64 -2.93 -13.12 14.46
N GLY A 65 -2.39 -12.04 13.88
CA GLY A 65 -1.94 -12.01 12.50
C GLY A 65 -1.36 -10.65 12.14
N THR A 66 -0.75 -10.58 10.97
CA THR A 66 -0.26 -9.35 10.35
C THR A 66 -0.92 -9.15 9.00
N PHE A 67 -0.89 -7.93 8.47
CA PHE A 67 -1.39 -7.65 7.14
C PHE A 67 -0.60 -6.55 6.44
N THR A 68 -0.56 -6.62 5.12
CA THR A 68 -0.16 -5.52 4.23
C THR A 68 -1.40 -4.97 3.54
N ALA A 69 -1.42 -3.66 3.31
CA ALA A 69 -2.47 -3.01 2.52
C ALA A 69 -1.80 -1.96 1.63
N THR A 70 -2.10 -1.98 0.34
CA THR A 70 -1.46 -1.12 -0.65
C THR A 70 -2.48 -0.63 -1.67
N ASP A 71 -2.23 0.55 -2.20
CA ASP A 71 -2.99 1.18 -3.26
C ASP A 71 -2.00 2.05 -4.04
N GLU A 72 -2.04 2.03 -5.37
CA GLU A 72 -1.09 2.79 -6.20
C GLU A 72 -1.23 4.31 -5.99
N GLU A 73 -2.44 4.81 -5.74
CA GLU A 73 -2.73 6.24 -5.61
C GLU A 73 -2.79 6.72 -4.14
N THR A 74 -3.15 5.83 -3.22
CA THR A 74 -3.44 6.16 -1.83
C THR A 74 -2.34 5.62 -0.90
N PRO A 75 -1.58 6.50 -0.23
CA PRO A 75 -0.63 6.06 0.79
C PRO A 75 -1.32 5.23 1.88
N ARG A 76 -0.58 4.28 2.47
CA ARG A 76 -1.09 3.36 3.50
C ARG A 76 -1.83 4.05 4.66
N ASP A 77 -1.41 5.24 5.07
CA ASP A 77 -2.06 5.99 6.16
C ASP A 77 -3.38 6.65 5.75
N GLY A 78 -3.66 6.73 4.45
CA GLY A 78 -4.93 7.17 3.88
C GLY A 78 -5.95 6.03 3.71
N LEU A 79 -5.53 4.77 3.85
CA LEU A 79 -6.42 3.62 3.71
C LEU A 79 -7.21 3.36 5.00
N THR A 80 -8.51 3.10 4.86
CA THR A 80 -9.36 2.67 5.97
C THR A 80 -9.37 1.16 6.07
N ILE A 81 -8.92 0.62 7.20
CA ILE A 81 -8.87 -0.82 7.45
C ILE A 81 -9.86 -1.19 8.56
N THR A 82 -10.79 -2.09 8.26
CA THR A 82 -11.83 -2.55 9.20
C THR A 82 -12.07 -4.05 9.04
N PHE A 83 -12.68 -4.67 10.05
CA PHE A 83 -13.10 -6.06 9.96
C PHE A 83 -14.28 -6.22 8.99
N THR A 84 -14.22 -7.22 8.12
CA THR A 84 -15.28 -7.47 7.14
C THR A 84 -16.52 -8.07 7.82
N GLY A 85 -17.69 -7.47 7.57
CA GLY A 85 -18.97 -7.97 8.06
C GLY A 85 -18.97 -8.17 9.58
N THR A 86 -19.31 -9.38 10.02
CA THR A 86 -19.39 -9.75 11.44
C THR A 86 -18.18 -10.54 11.95
N SER A 87 -17.07 -10.58 11.19
CA SER A 87 -15.89 -11.41 11.51
C SER A 87 -15.24 -11.11 12.87
N ASN A 88 -15.56 -9.95 13.47
CA ASN A 88 -15.09 -9.57 14.81
C ASN A 88 -16.23 -8.96 15.66
N VAL A 89 -17.47 -9.42 15.49
CA VAL A 89 -18.64 -8.89 16.25
C VAL A 89 -18.50 -9.11 17.76
N ASP A 90 -17.86 -10.21 18.18
CA ASP A 90 -17.63 -10.52 19.59
C ASP A 90 -16.53 -9.64 20.23
N GLY A 91 -15.73 -8.98 19.37
CA GLY A 91 -14.66 -8.07 19.77
C GLY A 91 -13.41 -8.80 20.28
N TYR A 92 -13.09 -9.98 19.76
CA TYR A 92 -11.87 -10.72 20.10
C TYR A 92 -10.59 -10.05 19.57
N TYR A 93 -10.70 -9.28 18.50
CA TYR A 93 -9.56 -8.67 17.82
C TYR A 93 -9.61 -7.14 17.85
N SER A 94 -8.44 -6.51 17.76
CA SER A 94 -8.29 -5.10 17.42
C SER A 94 -7.18 -4.92 16.37
N ILE A 95 -7.24 -3.83 15.62
CA ILE A 95 -6.20 -3.48 14.65
C ILE A 95 -5.19 -2.56 15.34
N SER A 96 -3.91 -2.89 15.26
CA SER A 96 -2.81 -2.08 15.78
C SER A 96 -1.70 -1.98 14.73
N GLY A 97 -1.62 -0.84 14.05
CA GLY A 97 -0.73 -0.65 12.91
C GLY A 97 -1.06 -1.63 11.78
N ASN A 98 -0.15 -2.58 11.53
CA ASN A 98 -0.28 -3.66 10.55
C ASN A 98 -0.56 -5.03 11.20
N ASN A 99 -0.92 -5.04 12.48
CA ASN A 99 -1.21 -6.25 13.23
C ASN A 99 -2.70 -6.32 13.56
N VAL A 100 -3.21 -7.56 13.59
CA VAL A 100 -4.44 -7.92 14.28
C VAL A 100 -4.02 -8.52 15.62
N VAL A 101 -4.45 -7.92 16.72
CA VAL A 101 -4.07 -8.34 18.08
C VAL A 101 -5.29 -8.76 18.89
N LEU A 102 -5.08 -9.62 19.88
CA LEU A 102 -6.15 -10.01 20.80
C LEU A 102 -6.53 -8.86 21.73
N THR A 103 -7.84 -8.66 21.91
CA THR A 103 -8.38 -7.87 23.01
C THR A 103 -8.38 -8.70 24.31
N GLN A 104 -8.86 -8.12 25.41
CA GLN A 104 -9.12 -8.89 26.63
C GLN A 104 -10.05 -10.08 26.38
N LYS A 105 -11.17 -9.86 25.69
CA LYS A 105 -12.11 -10.95 25.37
C LYS A 105 -11.47 -12.04 24.52
N GLY A 106 -10.62 -11.66 23.58
CA GLY A 106 -9.91 -12.61 22.72
C GLY A 106 -8.90 -13.44 23.53
N ALA A 107 -8.14 -12.80 24.42
CA ALA A 107 -7.20 -13.48 25.30
C ALA A 107 -7.91 -14.42 26.28
N ASP A 108 -9.06 -14.03 26.84
CA ASP A 108 -9.84 -14.87 27.76
C ASP A 108 -10.50 -16.07 27.07
N PHE A 109 -10.56 -16.07 25.73
CA PHE A 109 -11.18 -17.12 24.92
C PHE A 109 -10.19 -18.20 24.44
N VAL A 110 -8.89 -17.90 24.40
CA VAL A 110 -7.81 -18.77 23.88
C VAL A 110 -7.11 -19.53 25.00
#